data_AF-A0A660R0V7-F1
#
_entry.id   AF-A0A660R0V7-F1
#
_cell.length_a   1.000
_cell.length_b   1.000
_cell.length_c   1.000
_cell.angle_alpha   90.00
_cell.angle_beta   90.00
_cell.angle_gamma   90.00
#
_symmetry.space_group_name_H-M   'P 1'
#
loop_
_entity.id
_entity.type
_entity.pdbx_description
1 polymer ?
#
loop_
_entity_poly.entity_id
_entity_poly.type
_entity_poly.pdbx_seq_one_letter_code
_entity_poly.pdbx_strand_id
1 'polypeptide(L)'
;MKTGKYLALSVFLAAGVAQAATIQWTGTWDFGSSNPPGDSSWSNPNSWNENGVNTPGAPAAGDTAIIQKYFWGDPGLDSGVSPVLDVATPVLGDVYVADADSGIGGGQIGELNLVGGANLSANNLLMAQPVGSTATVNMSGNAAVTVGGFFNGAADATINMSGTSTLDITITMVDQEGGTWGITIAGDAVLNFAGGLPEYANNEITALDPSKEIRATFISGATWRYTVTVPFPDPWVLQMAVNGSDLDFDWNTRSGKLYDLESTESLTDPSWEPYDDGVSVHANIPASGWGINTLSSVKAVGPIRFFRIKELEWERPMIDILTGNHLYNPHIIQEPGEEYEFKMWFFGWVHADCNPGYSGCDAIFHARSNDLDNWEVWTGTGWDATGNTALWAPVIVGDSVYFDQDHSGDPSVVKKDGTYYMAYSTTGNDLDGYVWGDPNDTDKMISVVRFATSPNGIDWTKSTLPVLMNDDEIGEPEVTYLDDPETPEDESTIVIPDYTGQFHRPTLMWDVDHWRIWFDYWAPSPIGTSLGHAECYGDPMVRSNW
;
A
#
# COMPACT_ATOMS: atom_id res chain seq x y z
N MET A 1 -32.07 -30.74 -2.35
CA MET A 1 -31.84 -29.79 -3.46
C MET A 1 -32.97 -28.79 -3.42
N LYS A 2 -32.71 -27.53 -3.02
CA LYS A 2 -33.68 -26.45 -3.20
C LYS A 2 -33.67 -26.11 -4.70
N THR A 3 -34.81 -26.21 -5.36
CA THR A 3 -35.00 -25.70 -6.73
C THR A 3 -35.02 -24.18 -6.66
N GLY A 4 -33.86 -23.54 -6.81
CA GLY A 4 -33.80 -22.09 -7.02
C GLY A 4 -34.35 -21.74 -8.39
N LYS A 5 -35.02 -20.59 -8.51
CA LYS A 5 -35.35 -20.00 -9.81
C LYS A 5 -34.22 -19.05 -10.20
N TYR A 6 -33.87 -19.05 -11.47
CA TYR A 6 -32.87 -18.16 -12.04
C TYR A 6 -33.58 -17.03 -12.79
N LEU A 7 -33.10 -15.80 -12.62
CA LEU A 7 -33.56 -14.67 -13.41
C LEU A 7 -32.40 -14.21 -14.29
N ALA A 8 -32.45 -14.52 -15.59
CA ALA A 8 -31.50 -13.98 -16.56
C ALA A 8 -32.06 -12.69 -17.17
N LEU A 9 -31.40 -11.57 -16.91
CA LEU A 9 -31.72 -10.29 -17.51
C LEU A 9 -30.76 -10.04 -18.68
N SER A 10 -31.25 -10.22 -19.90
CA SER A 10 -30.47 -9.98 -21.13
C SER A 10 -31.29 -9.20 -22.16
N VAL A 11 -30.65 -8.22 -22.81
CA VAL A 11 -31.28 -7.44 -23.89
C VAL A 11 -30.94 -8.12 -25.22
N PHE A 12 -31.92 -8.82 -25.81
CA PHE A 12 -31.78 -9.35 -27.17
C PHE A 12 -32.18 -8.28 -28.20
N LEU A 13 -31.19 -7.72 -28.92
CA LEU A 13 -31.45 -6.92 -30.12
C LEU A 13 -31.63 -7.84 -31.32
N ALA A 14 -32.87 -7.98 -31.81
CA ALA A 14 -33.11 -8.54 -33.13
C ALA A 14 -32.57 -7.55 -34.19
N ALA A 15 -31.62 -8.00 -35.01
CA ALA A 15 -31.06 -7.20 -36.09
C ALA A 15 -32.14 -6.77 -37.09
N GLY A 16 -32.44 -5.47 -37.13
CA GLY A 16 -33.21 -4.83 -38.20
C GLY A 16 -34.52 -4.18 -37.74
N VAL A 17 -34.58 -2.86 -37.95
CA VAL A 17 -35.70 -1.91 -37.81
C VAL A 17 -36.27 -1.64 -36.41
N ALA A 18 -36.16 -0.36 -36.01
CA ALA A 18 -36.75 0.22 -34.81
C ALA A 18 -38.29 0.08 -34.79
N GLN A 19 -38.77 -0.96 -34.12
CA GLN A 19 -40.09 -1.02 -33.53
C GLN A 19 -39.96 -1.67 -32.15
N ALA A 20 -40.66 -1.13 -31.15
CA ALA A 20 -40.79 -1.77 -29.84
C ALA A 20 -41.41 -3.16 -30.03
N ALA A 21 -40.58 -4.20 -29.97
CA ALA A 21 -41.04 -5.57 -30.05
C ALA A 21 -41.50 -6.02 -28.65
N THR A 22 -42.80 -6.21 -28.47
CA THR A 22 -43.31 -7.01 -27.35
C THR A 22 -43.05 -8.47 -27.68
N ILE A 23 -42.01 -9.05 -27.09
CA ILE A 23 -41.75 -10.49 -27.20
C ILE A 23 -42.66 -11.20 -26.19
N GLN A 24 -43.81 -11.73 -26.63
CA GLN A 24 -44.54 -12.73 -25.86
C GLN A 24 -43.94 -14.10 -26.15
N TRP A 25 -43.03 -14.54 -25.29
CA TRP A 25 -42.46 -15.88 -25.35
C TRP A 25 -43.37 -16.87 -24.61
N THR A 26 -43.78 -17.94 -25.28
CA THR A 26 -44.66 -19.00 -24.73
C THR A 26 -44.03 -20.40 -24.86
N GLY A 27 -42.70 -20.49 -24.74
CA GLY A 27 -41.95 -21.74 -24.86
C GLY A 27 -40.96 -21.94 -23.70
N THR A 28 -40.80 -23.19 -23.29
CA THR A 28 -39.81 -23.68 -22.31
C THR A 28 -38.41 -23.73 -22.93
N TRP A 29 -37.40 -23.25 -22.19
CA TRP A 29 -36.02 -23.64 -22.41
C TRP A 29 -35.54 -24.51 -21.24
N ASP A 30 -34.89 -25.62 -21.58
CA ASP A 30 -34.48 -26.70 -20.68
C ASP A 30 -32.95 -26.71 -20.63
N PHE A 31 -32.34 -26.25 -19.54
CA PHE A 31 -30.94 -26.55 -19.25
C PHE A 31 -30.86 -27.97 -18.68
N GLY A 32 -30.96 -28.94 -19.58
CA GLY A 32 -30.58 -30.33 -19.34
C GLY A 32 -31.35 -31.05 -18.23
N SER A 33 -32.63 -31.34 -18.48
CA SER A 33 -33.46 -32.35 -17.84
C SER A 33 -34.16 -31.97 -16.53
N SER A 34 -35.47 -31.74 -16.69
CA SER A 34 -36.55 -31.76 -15.68
C SER A 34 -36.67 -30.56 -14.72
N ASN A 35 -36.86 -29.39 -15.33
CA ASN A 35 -37.94 -28.43 -15.05
C ASN A 35 -38.13 -27.95 -13.59
N PRO A 36 -37.73 -26.71 -13.28
CA PRO A 36 -38.55 -25.79 -12.50
C PRO A 36 -39.08 -24.65 -13.40
N PRO A 37 -40.34 -24.23 -13.22
CA PRO A 37 -40.92 -23.12 -13.98
C PRO A 37 -40.55 -21.77 -13.37
N GLY A 38 -40.09 -20.81 -14.18
CA GLY A 38 -40.08 -19.40 -13.77
C GLY A 38 -39.01 -18.46 -14.35
N ASP A 39 -38.37 -18.76 -15.47
CA ASP A 39 -37.48 -17.79 -16.12
C ASP A 39 -38.29 -16.66 -16.75
N SER A 40 -37.90 -15.43 -16.41
CA SER A 40 -38.50 -14.20 -16.95
C SER A 40 -37.41 -13.28 -17.46
N SER A 41 -37.21 -13.25 -18.77
CA SER A 41 -36.38 -12.23 -19.41
C SER A 41 -37.17 -10.94 -19.57
N TRP A 42 -36.61 -9.82 -19.09
CA TRP A 42 -37.22 -8.51 -19.24
C TRP A 42 -36.72 -7.87 -20.53
N SER A 43 -37.60 -7.67 -21.51
CA SER A 43 -37.26 -7.00 -22.78
C SER A 43 -37.46 -5.48 -22.72
N ASN A 44 -37.93 -4.92 -21.60
CA ASN A 44 -38.10 -3.48 -21.42
C ASN A 44 -36.96 -2.94 -20.54
N PRO A 45 -36.08 -2.10 -21.10
CA PRO A 45 -34.87 -1.70 -20.41
C PRO A 45 -35.04 -0.57 -19.38
N ASN A 46 -36.26 -0.05 -19.19
CA ASN A 46 -36.44 1.28 -18.58
C ASN A 46 -36.73 1.30 -17.07
N SER A 47 -37.18 0.20 -16.43
CA SER A 47 -37.47 0.15 -14.98
C SER A 47 -38.04 -1.23 -14.54
N TRP A 48 -37.73 -1.66 -13.30
CA TRP A 48 -38.38 -2.83 -12.67
C TRP A 48 -39.83 -2.55 -12.23
N ASN A 49 -40.24 -1.28 -12.17
CA ASN A 49 -41.53 -0.82 -11.67
C ASN A 49 -42.66 -0.87 -12.70
N GLU A 50 -42.37 -0.82 -14.02
CA GLU A 50 -43.42 -0.68 -15.05
C GLU A 50 -44.42 -1.86 -15.09
N ASN A 51 -44.15 -2.97 -14.38
CA ASN A 51 -45.04 -4.13 -14.33
C ASN A 51 -45.70 -4.38 -12.96
N GLY A 52 -45.37 -3.64 -11.90
CA GLY A 52 -45.96 -3.84 -10.55
C GLY A 52 -45.57 -5.17 -9.86
N VAL A 53 -45.45 -5.16 -8.53
CA VAL A 53 -44.89 -6.22 -7.67
C VAL A 53 -45.60 -7.60 -7.75
N ASN A 54 -46.69 -7.72 -8.53
CA ASN A 54 -47.48 -8.95 -8.68
C ASN A 54 -47.57 -9.45 -10.14
N THR A 55 -46.76 -8.92 -11.07
CA THR A 55 -46.71 -9.50 -12.41
C THR A 55 -45.84 -10.75 -12.45
N PRO A 56 -46.21 -11.75 -13.28
CA PRO A 56 -45.34 -12.90 -13.53
C PRO A 56 -43.98 -12.42 -14.04
N GLY A 57 -42.91 -12.62 -13.24
CA GLY A 57 -41.53 -12.40 -13.67
C GLY A 57 -40.67 -11.45 -12.83
N ALA A 58 -41.20 -10.87 -11.75
CA ALA A 58 -40.36 -10.24 -10.72
C ALA A 58 -39.70 -11.34 -9.86
N PRO A 59 -38.39 -11.21 -9.52
CA PRO A 59 -37.71 -12.20 -8.68
C PRO A 59 -38.34 -12.26 -7.28
N ALA A 60 -38.49 -13.47 -6.75
CA ALA A 60 -39.00 -13.73 -5.42
C ALA A 60 -37.88 -13.84 -4.38
N ALA A 61 -38.25 -13.87 -3.09
CA ALA A 61 -37.27 -14.05 -2.03
C ALA A 61 -36.52 -15.38 -2.19
N GLY A 62 -35.18 -15.32 -2.17
CA GLY A 62 -34.28 -16.45 -2.35
C GLY A 62 -33.95 -16.81 -3.80
N ASP A 63 -34.50 -16.10 -4.78
CA ASP A 63 -34.15 -16.30 -6.21
C ASP A 63 -32.76 -15.72 -6.51
N THR A 64 -32.08 -16.30 -7.51
CA THR A 64 -30.79 -15.81 -8.00
C THR A 64 -30.99 -14.91 -9.21
N ALA A 65 -30.40 -13.72 -9.20
CA ALA A 65 -30.44 -12.79 -10.33
C ALA A 65 -29.11 -12.80 -11.09
N ILE A 66 -29.18 -12.88 -12.41
CA ILE A 66 -28.03 -12.83 -13.33
C ILE A 66 -28.23 -11.64 -14.26
N ILE A 67 -27.24 -10.74 -14.27
CA ILE A 67 -27.28 -9.45 -14.96
C ILE A 67 -26.17 -9.42 -16.00
N GLN A 68 -26.55 -9.40 -17.27
CA GLN A 68 -25.62 -9.42 -18.40
C GLN A 68 -26.11 -8.52 -19.54
N LYS A 69 -25.19 -7.73 -20.10
CA LYS A 69 -25.44 -6.91 -21.28
C LYS A 69 -25.38 -7.74 -22.57
N TYR A 70 -24.49 -8.74 -22.63
CA TYR A 70 -24.30 -9.59 -23.80
C TYR A 70 -24.27 -11.08 -23.44
N PHE A 71 -25.11 -11.87 -24.11
CA PHE A 71 -24.94 -13.32 -24.21
C PHE A 71 -24.16 -13.60 -25.50
N TRP A 72 -23.02 -14.30 -25.40
CA TRP A 72 -22.25 -14.89 -26.52
C TRP A 72 -21.29 -14.00 -27.33
N GLY A 73 -20.54 -13.11 -26.66
CA GLY A 73 -19.23 -12.68 -27.17
C GLY A 73 -19.23 -11.95 -28.52
N ASP A 74 -20.30 -11.22 -28.86
CA ASP A 74 -20.30 -10.30 -30.01
C ASP A 74 -20.21 -8.84 -29.52
N PRO A 75 -18.99 -8.33 -29.26
CA PRO A 75 -18.77 -6.97 -28.73
C PRO A 75 -19.11 -5.85 -29.73
N GLY A 76 -19.63 -6.15 -30.93
CA GLY A 76 -19.86 -5.19 -32.01
C GLY A 76 -21.15 -4.36 -31.93
N LEU A 77 -22.01 -4.54 -30.92
CA LEU A 77 -23.31 -3.86 -30.80
C LEU A 77 -23.38 -2.96 -29.56
N ASP A 78 -22.65 -1.86 -29.59
CA ASP A 78 -22.42 -0.91 -28.49
C ASP A 78 -23.64 -0.01 -28.13
N SER A 79 -24.86 -0.53 -28.24
CA SER A 79 -26.12 0.22 -27.97
C SER A 79 -27.01 -0.45 -26.91
N GLY A 80 -26.50 -1.47 -26.20
CA GLY A 80 -27.25 -2.18 -25.16
C GLY A 80 -27.65 -1.24 -24.02
N VAL A 81 -28.94 -1.20 -23.71
CA VAL A 81 -29.47 -0.45 -22.57
C VAL A 81 -29.21 -1.24 -21.30
N SER A 82 -28.72 -0.58 -20.27
CA SER A 82 -28.33 -1.20 -19.01
C SER A 82 -29.53 -1.21 -18.05
N PRO A 83 -29.82 -2.34 -17.40
CA PRO A 83 -31.02 -2.47 -16.59
C PRO A 83 -31.04 -1.52 -15.39
N VAL A 84 -32.20 -0.89 -15.20
CA VAL A 84 -32.46 0.04 -14.10
C VAL A 84 -33.35 -0.60 -13.05
N LEU A 85 -32.83 -0.74 -11.83
CA LEU A 85 -33.59 -1.03 -10.62
C LEU A 85 -33.93 0.29 -9.94
N ASP A 86 -35.22 0.53 -9.71
CA ASP A 86 -35.77 1.75 -9.12
C ASP A 86 -36.75 1.46 -7.97
N VAL A 87 -36.83 0.20 -7.54
CA VAL A 87 -37.74 -0.30 -6.50
C VAL A 87 -37.03 -1.24 -5.53
N ALA A 88 -37.67 -1.53 -4.41
CA ALA A 88 -37.19 -2.54 -3.47
C ALA A 88 -37.38 -3.96 -4.03
N THR A 89 -36.35 -4.79 -3.90
CA THR A 89 -36.43 -6.23 -4.17
C THR A 89 -36.80 -6.98 -2.89
N PRO A 90 -37.41 -8.17 -2.97
CA PRO A 90 -37.31 -9.12 -1.86
C PRO A 90 -35.84 -9.51 -1.63
N VAL A 91 -35.53 -10.14 -0.49
CA VAL A 91 -34.19 -10.65 -0.21
C VAL A 91 -33.86 -11.75 -1.19
N LEU A 92 -32.98 -11.49 -2.15
CA LEU A 92 -32.53 -12.42 -3.16
C LEU A 92 -31.54 -13.44 -2.58
N GLY A 93 -31.35 -14.54 -3.29
CA GLY A 93 -30.30 -15.51 -3.03
C GLY A 93 -28.94 -14.88 -3.33
N ASP A 94 -28.52 -14.96 -4.58
CA ASP A 94 -27.27 -14.35 -5.06
C ASP A 94 -27.57 -13.41 -6.25
N VAL A 95 -26.75 -12.37 -6.42
CA VAL A 95 -26.81 -11.47 -7.57
C VAL A 95 -25.48 -11.55 -8.31
N TYR A 96 -25.55 -11.90 -9.59
CA TYR A 96 -24.41 -12.01 -10.49
C TYR A 96 -24.44 -10.87 -11.50
N VAL A 97 -23.34 -10.14 -11.64
CA VAL A 97 -23.13 -9.13 -12.68
C VAL A 97 -21.95 -9.57 -13.53
N ALA A 98 -22.21 -9.94 -14.79
CA ALA A 98 -21.25 -10.59 -15.69
C ALA A 98 -20.73 -11.95 -15.16
N ASP A 99 -21.55 -13.00 -15.27
CA ASP A 99 -21.20 -14.37 -14.86
C ASP A 99 -21.16 -15.38 -16.02
N ALA A 100 -20.12 -16.20 -16.13
CA ALA A 100 -20.07 -17.24 -17.16
C ALA A 100 -20.82 -18.47 -16.67
N ASP A 101 -21.88 -18.79 -17.41
CA ASP A 101 -22.25 -20.19 -17.51
C ASP A 101 -21.03 -20.99 -17.98
N SER A 102 -20.78 -22.09 -17.29
CA SER A 102 -19.64 -22.99 -17.47
C SER A 102 -19.54 -23.48 -18.92
N GLY A 103 -18.82 -22.74 -19.77
CA GLY A 103 -18.65 -23.10 -21.18
C GLY A 103 -18.53 -21.93 -22.17
N ILE A 104 -18.82 -20.69 -21.75
CA ILE A 104 -18.65 -19.50 -22.60
C ILE A 104 -17.35 -18.81 -22.21
N GLY A 105 -16.33 -18.89 -23.08
CA GLY A 105 -15.02 -18.31 -22.82
C GLY A 105 -15.01 -16.79 -22.86
N GLY A 106 -14.87 -16.15 -21.70
CA GLY A 106 -14.43 -14.77 -21.47
C GLY A 106 -15.24 -13.62 -22.10
N GLY A 107 -14.95 -12.38 -21.67
CA GLY A 107 -15.41 -11.18 -22.40
C GLY A 107 -16.83 -10.69 -22.13
N GLN A 108 -17.44 -11.03 -20.99
CA GLN A 108 -18.80 -10.60 -20.70
C GLN A 108 -18.85 -9.17 -20.15
N ILE A 109 -19.86 -8.38 -20.53
CA ILE A 109 -20.12 -7.09 -19.91
C ILE A 109 -21.44 -7.18 -19.15
N GLY A 110 -21.45 -6.78 -17.88
CA GLY A 110 -22.63 -6.68 -17.04
C GLY A 110 -22.72 -5.28 -16.45
N GLU A 111 -23.89 -4.65 -16.51
CA GLU A 111 -24.11 -3.35 -15.90
C GLU A 111 -25.45 -3.36 -15.15
N LEU A 112 -25.48 -2.91 -13.90
CA LEU A 112 -26.68 -2.73 -13.10
C LEU A 112 -26.78 -1.27 -12.64
N ASN A 113 -27.86 -0.59 -13.00
CA ASN A 113 -28.13 0.76 -12.54
C ASN A 113 -29.18 0.75 -11.41
N LEU A 114 -28.81 1.15 -10.21
CA LEU A 114 -29.72 1.40 -9.09
C LEU A 114 -29.97 2.91 -8.95
N VAL A 115 -31.22 3.32 -9.05
CA VAL A 115 -31.64 4.73 -8.94
C VAL A 115 -32.52 4.97 -7.72
N GLY A 116 -32.95 6.21 -7.50
CA GLY A 116 -33.72 6.58 -6.32
C GLY A 116 -34.96 5.69 -6.11
N GLY A 117 -35.08 5.09 -4.92
CA GLY A 117 -36.11 4.11 -4.56
C GLY A 117 -35.65 2.65 -4.61
N ALA A 118 -34.51 2.37 -5.23
CA ALA A 118 -33.94 1.02 -5.26
C ALA A 118 -33.52 0.55 -3.88
N ASN A 119 -33.86 -0.70 -3.54
CA ASN A 119 -33.34 -1.37 -2.35
C ASN A 119 -33.08 -2.84 -2.71
N LEU A 120 -31.83 -3.15 -3.02
CA LEU A 120 -31.38 -4.50 -3.36
C LEU A 120 -30.83 -5.18 -2.12
N SER A 121 -31.44 -6.31 -1.73
CA SER A 121 -30.90 -7.16 -0.67
C SER A 121 -30.63 -8.55 -1.20
N ALA A 122 -29.43 -9.08 -0.97
CA ALA A 122 -29.03 -10.42 -1.40
C ALA A 122 -28.08 -11.08 -0.38
N ASN A 123 -27.91 -12.40 -0.45
CA ASN A 123 -26.84 -13.05 0.33
C ASN A 123 -25.47 -12.64 -0.20
N ASN A 124 -25.27 -12.66 -1.53
CA ASN A 124 -23.99 -12.31 -2.13
C ASN A 124 -24.18 -11.45 -3.39
N LEU A 125 -23.23 -10.56 -3.63
CA LEU A 125 -23.02 -9.90 -4.93
C LEU A 125 -21.72 -10.45 -5.54
N LEU A 126 -21.85 -11.08 -6.70
CA LEU A 126 -20.75 -11.66 -7.46
C LEU A 126 -20.58 -10.86 -8.75
N MET A 127 -19.37 -10.38 -9.00
CA MET A 127 -19.05 -9.52 -10.13
C MET A 127 -17.93 -10.14 -10.95
N ALA A 128 -18.01 -9.98 -12.27
CA ALA A 128 -16.92 -10.26 -13.22
C ALA A 128 -16.25 -11.64 -13.04
N GLN A 129 -17.05 -12.68 -12.81
CA GLN A 129 -16.54 -14.04 -12.55
C GLN A 129 -15.59 -14.58 -13.63
N PRO A 130 -15.86 -14.39 -14.94
CA PRO A 130 -15.02 -14.94 -16.01
C PRO A 130 -13.90 -13.99 -16.43
N VAL A 131 -12.72 -14.54 -16.74
CA VAL A 131 -11.57 -13.79 -17.28
C VAL A 131 -11.98 -12.88 -18.44
N GLY A 132 -11.53 -11.63 -18.39
CA GLY A 132 -11.79 -10.61 -19.41
C GLY A 132 -13.22 -10.06 -19.40
N SER A 133 -14.02 -10.34 -18.37
CA SER A 133 -15.33 -9.72 -18.19
C SER A 133 -15.24 -8.37 -17.49
N THR A 134 -16.24 -7.53 -17.69
CA THR A 134 -16.39 -6.24 -16.99
C THR A 134 -17.75 -6.19 -16.33
N ALA A 135 -17.79 -5.93 -15.03
CA ALA A 135 -19.01 -5.77 -14.27
C ALA A 135 -19.09 -4.36 -13.69
N THR A 136 -20.22 -3.68 -13.86
CA THR A 136 -20.43 -2.33 -13.33
C THR A 136 -21.73 -2.25 -12.55
N VAL A 137 -21.70 -1.69 -11.36
CA VAL A 137 -22.89 -1.36 -10.57
C VAL A 137 -22.89 0.14 -10.34
N ASN A 138 -23.89 0.86 -10.87
CA ASN A 138 -24.04 2.29 -10.65
C ASN A 138 -25.17 2.54 -9.65
N MET A 139 -24.91 3.31 -8.61
CA MET A 139 -25.85 3.66 -7.54
C MET A 139 -26.04 5.18 -7.51
N SER A 140 -27.28 5.64 -7.46
CA SER A 140 -27.61 7.06 -7.41
C SER A 140 -28.87 7.34 -6.58
N GLY A 141 -29.07 8.62 -6.23
CA GLY A 141 -30.21 9.02 -5.42
C GLY A 141 -30.14 8.40 -4.01
N ASN A 142 -31.21 7.76 -3.55
CA ASN A 142 -31.25 7.04 -2.28
C ASN A 142 -31.24 5.50 -2.47
N ALA A 143 -30.62 5.01 -3.54
CA ALA A 143 -30.45 3.58 -3.77
C ALA A 143 -29.70 2.91 -2.60
N ALA A 144 -30.21 1.78 -2.13
CA ALA A 144 -29.61 0.98 -1.08
C ALA A 144 -29.26 -0.42 -1.59
N VAL A 145 -28.08 -0.93 -1.21
CA VAL A 145 -27.66 -2.32 -1.43
C VAL A 145 -27.19 -2.90 -0.11
N THR A 146 -27.71 -4.07 0.27
CA THR A 146 -27.25 -4.82 1.44
C THR A 146 -26.91 -6.25 1.04
N VAL A 147 -25.64 -6.63 1.19
CA VAL A 147 -25.16 -7.97 0.82
C VAL A 147 -24.34 -8.61 1.94
N GLY A 148 -24.50 -9.92 2.08
CA GLY A 148 -23.73 -10.74 3.01
C GLY A 148 -22.26 -10.86 2.60
N GLY A 149 -21.97 -11.01 1.30
CA GLY A 149 -20.60 -11.04 0.77
C GLY A 149 -20.45 -10.38 -0.61
N PHE A 150 -19.22 -9.98 -0.93
CA PHE A 150 -18.81 -9.43 -2.23
C PHE A 150 -17.70 -10.29 -2.83
N PHE A 151 -17.88 -10.77 -4.06
CA PHE A 151 -16.94 -11.67 -4.73
C PHE A 151 -16.58 -11.12 -6.11
N ASN A 152 -15.30 -10.82 -6.33
CA ASN A 152 -14.79 -10.50 -7.65
C ASN A 152 -14.18 -11.77 -8.29
N GLY A 153 -14.42 -11.96 -9.58
CA GLY A 153 -13.69 -12.97 -10.35
C GLY A 153 -12.35 -12.45 -10.84
N ALA A 154 -11.74 -13.18 -11.78
CA ALA A 154 -10.46 -12.85 -12.40
C ALA A 154 -10.56 -11.73 -13.46
N ALA A 155 -11.45 -10.75 -13.28
CA ALA A 155 -11.69 -9.67 -14.24
C ALA A 155 -12.17 -8.38 -13.56
N ASP A 156 -12.59 -7.38 -14.35
CA ASP A 156 -12.75 -5.99 -13.90
C ASP A 156 -14.13 -5.71 -13.29
N ALA A 157 -14.18 -5.27 -12.04
CA ALA A 157 -15.43 -4.93 -11.34
C ALA A 157 -15.43 -3.49 -10.81
N THR A 158 -16.45 -2.69 -11.15
CA THR A 158 -16.56 -1.29 -10.68
C THR A 158 -17.89 -1.03 -10.02
N ILE A 159 -17.88 -0.40 -8.84
CA ILE A 159 -19.08 0.14 -8.19
C ILE A 159 -18.98 1.66 -8.16
N ASN A 160 -19.94 2.36 -8.77
CA ASN A 160 -20.03 3.81 -8.74
C ASN A 160 -21.18 4.23 -7.81
N MET A 161 -20.91 5.03 -6.79
CA MET A 161 -21.90 5.48 -5.81
C MET A 161 -22.04 7.00 -5.85
N SER A 162 -23.27 7.52 -5.78
CA SER A 162 -23.54 8.96 -5.85
C SER A 162 -24.82 9.37 -5.12
N GLY A 163 -24.96 10.67 -4.84
CA GLY A 163 -26.14 11.20 -4.14
C GLY A 163 -26.14 10.80 -2.68
N THR A 164 -27.18 10.12 -2.21
CA THR A 164 -27.36 9.62 -0.84
C THR A 164 -27.40 8.08 -0.80
N SER A 165 -26.81 7.41 -1.79
CA SER A 165 -26.86 5.96 -1.92
C SER A 165 -26.06 5.27 -0.82
N THR A 166 -26.51 4.09 -0.38
CA THR A 166 -25.86 3.32 0.69
C THR A 166 -25.53 1.89 0.25
N LEU A 167 -24.30 1.46 0.47
CA LEU A 167 -23.85 0.08 0.23
C LEU A 167 -23.35 -0.53 1.54
N ASP A 168 -24.00 -1.61 1.98
CA ASP A 168 -23.64 -2.35 3.20
C ASP A 168 -23.12 -3.76 2.82
N ILE A 169 -21.87 -4.07 3.18
CA ILE A 169 -21.20 -5.35 2.92
C ILE A 169 -20.77 -5.98 4.25
N THR A 170 -21.08 -7.26 4.47
CA THR A 170 -20.92 -7.89 5.81
C THR A 170 -19.76 -8.91 5.95
N ILE A 171 -19.15 -9.38 4.85
CA ILE A 171 -18.12 -10.46 4.89
C ILE A 171 -17.03 -10.23 3.82
N THR A 172 -15.82 -10.78 4.10
CA THR A 172 -14.57 -10.80 3.33
C THR A 172 -14.75 -10.79 1.81
N MET A 173 -14.13 -9.81 1.16
CA MET A 173 -13.90 -9.85 -0.28
C MET A 173 -12.92 -10.97 -0.59
N VAL A 174 -13.35 -11.93 -1.40
CA VAL A 174 -12.45 -12.96 -1.91
C VAL A 174 -12.07 -12.53 -3.31
N ASP A 175 -10.82 -12.09 -3.46
CA ASP A 175 -10.24 -11.85 -4.77
C ASP A 175 -9.80 -13.19 -5.36
N GLN A 176 -10.17 -13.46 -6.61
CA GLN A 176 -9.57 -14.56 -7.37
C GLN A 176 -8.47 -13.96 -8.25
N GLU A 177 -7.26 -14.52 -8.15
CA GLU A 177 -6.04 -14.01 -8.80
C GLU A 177 -6.29 -13.45 -10.22
N GLY A 178 -5.99 -12.16 -10.41
CA GLY A 178 -5.85 -11.52 -11.73
C GLY A 178 -6.90 -10.49 -12.14
N GLY A 179 -7.96 -10.24 -11.35
CA GLY A 179 -8.95 -9.19 -11.61
C GLY A 179 -8.62 -7.84 -10.97
N THR A 180 -9.09 -6.72 -11.55
CA THR A 180 -9.09 -5.42 -10.85
C THR A 180 -10.49 -5.11 -10.31
N TRP A 181 -10.58 -4.43 -9.18
CA TRP A 181 -11.86 -3.92 -8.71
C TRP A 181 -11.71 -2.52 -8.14
N GLY A 182 -12.77 -1.72 -8.21
CA GLY A 182 -12.76 -0.36 -7.68
C GLY A 182 -14.13 0.10 -7.22
N ILE A 183 -14.17 0.90 -6.15
CA ILE A 183 -15.39 1.58 -5.69
C ILE A 183 -15.15 3.08 -5.76
N THR A 184 -15.92 3.77 -6.59
CA THR A 184 -15.88 5.23 -6.68
C THR A 184 -17.08 5.82 -5.95
N ILE A 185 -16.81 6.67 -4.95
CA ILE A 185 -17.85 7.31 -4.14
C ILE A 185 -17.95 8.81 -4.51
N ALA A 186 -19.17 9.34 -4.62
CA ALA A 186 -19.46 10.76 -4.88
C ALA A 186 -20.58 11.28 -3.97
N GLY A 187 -20.57 12.59 -3.70
CA GLY A 187 -21.62 13.24 -2.91
C GLY A 187 -21.69 12.73 -1.47
N ASP A 188 -22.90 12.46 -0.98
CA ASP A 188 -23.18 11.99 0.39
C ASP A 188 -23.36 10.46 0.45
N ALA A 189 -22.85 9.73 -0.53
CA ALA A 189 -22.94 8.28 -0.55
C ALA A 189 -22.11 7.64 0.58
N VAL A 190 -22.61 6.53 1.11
CA VAL A 190 -22.02 5.86 2.28
C VAL A 190 -21.76 4.38 1.96
N LEU A 191 -20.52 3.94 2.14
CA LEU A 191 -20.15 2.53 2.10
C LEU A 191 -19.87 2.06 3.55
N ASN A 192 -20.60 1.04 4.02
CA ASN A 192 -20.29 0.37 5.27
C ASN A 192 -19.73 -1.04 4.98
N PHE A 193 -18.58 -1.35 5.56
CA PHE A 193 -17.86 -2.60 5.35
C PHE A 193 -17.62 -3.30 6.69
N ALA A 194 -18.16 -4.50 6.90
CA ALA A 194 -17.93 -5.30 8.09
C ALA A 194 -17.12 -6.57 7.76
N GLY A 195 -16.13 -6.94 8.60
CA GLY A 195 -15.53 -8.29 8.56
C GLY A 195 -14.01 -8.45 8.44
N GLY A 196 -13.16 -7.41 8.53
CA GLY A 196 -11.69 -7.57 8.50
C GLY A 196 -10.91 -6.32 8.03
N LEU A 197 -9.57 -6.31 8.16
CA LEU A 197 -8.72 -5.10 8.11
C LEU A 197 -8.76 -4.30 6.78
N PRO A 198 -8.58 -2.96 6.83
CA PRO A 198 -8.80 -2.03 5.69
C PRO A 198 -7.66 -1.91 4.67
N GLU A 199 -6.48 -2.49 4.91
CA GLU A 199 -5.27 -2.13 4.16
C GLU A 199 -5.41 -2.34 2.64
N TYR A 200 -6.13 -3.38 2.22
CA TYR A 200 -6.40 -3.63 0.79
C TYR A 200 -7.55 -2.78 0.22
N ALA A 201 -8.55 -2.43 1.02
CA ALA A 201 -9.72 -1.71 0.53
C ALA A 201 -9.44 -0.22 0.29
N ASN A 202 -8.47 0.36 1.01
CA ASN A 202 -8.17 1.79 0.91
C ASN A 202 -7.58 2.21 -0.44
N ASN A 203 -6.89 1.30 -1.14
CA ASN A 203 -6.28 1.62 -2.44
C ASN A 203 -7.32 1.61 -3.58
N GLU A 204 -8.40 0.85 -3.43
CA GLU A 204 -9.40 0.65 -4.48
C GLU A 204 -10.68 1.49 -4.28
N ILE A 205 -10.80 2.16 -3.12
CA ILE A 205 -11.89 3.10 -2.84
C ILE A 205 -11.43 4.52 -3.14
N THR A 206 -12.02 5.14 -4.16
CA THR A 206 -11.65 6.48 -4.64
C THR A 206 -12.81 7.45 -4.56
N ALA A 207 -12.51 8.75 -4.41
CA ALA A 207 -13.50 9.80 -4.60
C ALA A 207 -13.64 10.11 -6.10
N LEU A 208 -14.88 10.29 -6.58
CA LEU A 208 -15.12 10.67 -7.99
C LEU A 208 -14.51 12.03 -8.33
N ASP A 209 -14.58 12.97 -7.39
CA ASP A 209 -13.93 14.27 -7.48
C ASP A 209 -12.53 14.15 -6.87
N PRO A 210 -11.45 14.27 -7.66
CA PRO A 210 -10.08 14.12 -7.17
C PRO A 210 -9.66 15.23 -6.21
N SER A 211 -10.46 16.30 -6.07
CA SER A 211 -10.26 17.32 -5.02
C SER A 211 -10.83 16.91 -3.66
N LYS A 212 -11.43 15.72 -3.55
CA LYS A 212 -12.06 15.17 -2.34
C LYS A 212 -11.26 13.98 -1.82
N GLU A 213 -11.36 13.73 -0.52
CA GLU A 213 -10.69 12.61 0.13
C GLU A 213 -11.72 11.59 0.62
N ILE A 214 -11.35 10.31 0.60
CA ILE A 214 -12.13 9.25 1.23
C ILE A 214 -11.75 9.16 2.71
N ARG A 215 -12.74 9.29 3.59
CA ARG A 215 -12.54 9.09 5.03
C ARG A 215 -13.07 7.73 5.45
N ALA A 216 -12.19 6.88 5.99
CA ALA A 216 -12.56 5.66 6.71
C ALA A 216 -12.79 5.98 8.20
N THR A 217 -13.98 5.65 8.72
CA THR A 217 -14.34 5.84 10.13
C THR A 217 -14.72 4.50 10.75
N PHE A 218 -14.03 4.11 11.82
CA PHE A 218 -14.40 2.91 12.57
C PHE A 218 -15.72 3.15 13.33
N ILE A 219 -16.69 2.23 13.18
CA ILE A 219 -17.97 2.30 13.91
C ILE A 219 -17.93 1.37 15.13
N SER A 220 -17.89 0.05 14.89
CA SER A 220 -17.88 -1.00 15.92
C SER A 220 -17.78 -2.39 15.27
N GLY A 221 -17.38 -3.43 16.03
CA GLY A 221 -17.55 -4.83 15.60
C GLY A 221 -16.94 -5.20 14.25
N ALA A 222 -15.74 -4.66 13.95
CA ALA A 222 -15.05 -4.77 12.65
C ALA A 222 -15.78 -4.10 11.47
N THR A 223 -16.69 -3.15 11.75
CA THR A 223 -17.38 -2.34 10.75
C THR A 223 -16.71 -0.98 10.57
N TRP A 224 -16.39 -0.67 9.31
CA TRP A 224 -15.84 0.59 8.84
C TRP A 224 -16.86 1.32 7.96
N ARG A 225 -16.83 2.64 8.00
CA ARG A 225 -17.63 3.51 7.14
C ARG A 225 -16.73 4.38 6.29
N TYR A 226 -16.97 4.35 4.99
CA TYR A 226 -16.32 5.19 4.00
C TYR A 226 -17.29 6.25 3.50
N THR A 227 -16.83 7.49 3.51
CA THR A 227 -17.59 8.65 3.02
C THR A 227 -16.67 9.57 2.24
N VAL A 228 -17.19 10.21 1.19
CA VAL A 228 -16.47 11.31 0.53
C VAL A 228 -16.48 12.49 1.47
N THR A 229 -15.29 12.92 1.85
CA THR A 229 -15.09 14.18 2.53
C THR A 229 -14.70 15.24 1.53
N VAL A 230 -15.37 16.38 1.60
CA VAL A 230 -14.74 17.65 1.20
C VAL A 230 -13.41 17.73 1.96
N PRO A 231 -12.27 18.10 1.32
CA PRO A 231 -11.09 18.49 2.07
C PRO A 231 -11.62 19.53 3.05
N PHE A 232 -11.53 19.17 4.33
CA PHE A 232 -12.31 19.70 5.45
C PHE A 232 -13.06 21.00 5.16
N PRO A 233 -14.38 21.10 5.39
CA PRO A 233 -14.96 22.42 5.47
C PRO A 233 -14.26 23.13 6.63
N ASP A 234 -13.60 24.24 6.30
CA ASP A 234 -13.39 25.33 7.25
C ASP A 234 -14.65 25.47 8.12
N PRO A 235 -14.48 25.60 9.45
CA PRO A 235 -13.26 26.09 10.07
C PRO A 235 -12.42 25.02 10.76
N TRP A 236 -11.11 25.25 10.73
CA TRP A 236 -10.17 24.78 11.74
C TRP A 236 -10.76 24.84 13.16
N VAL A 237 -10.70 23.73 13.88
CA VAL A 237 -11.18 23.64 15.26
C VAL A 237 -9.98 23.44 16.17
N LEU A 238 -9.79 24.38 17.10
CA LEU A 238 -8.94 24.26 18.28
C LEU A 238 -9.84 24.24 19.51
N GLN A 239 -9.74 23.20 20.31
CA GLN A 239 -10.34 23.10 21.63
C GLN A 239 -9.25 23.21 22.68
N MET A 240 -9.53 23.98 23.73
CA MET A 240 -8.65 24.13 24.88
C MET A 240 -9.47 23.85 26.14
N ALA A 241 -8.97 22.96 26.99
CA ALA A 241 -9.61 22.57 28.24
C ALA A 241 -8.65 22.75 29.41
N VAL A 242 -9.20 23.03 30.59
CA VAL A 242 -8.42 23.08 31.83
C VAL A 242 -8.34 21.68 32.43
N ASN A 243 -7.13 21.21 32.71
CA ASN A 243 -6.84 19.93 33.33
C ASN A 243 -6.09 20.14 34.64
N GLY A 244 -6.84 20.36 35.72
CA GLY A 244 -6.25 20.74 37.01
C GLY A 244 -5.61 22.13 36.94
N SER A 245 -4.28 22.20 37.12
CA SER A 245 -3.48 23.43 36.93
C SER A 245 -2.96 23.62 35.51
N ASP A 246 -3.14 22.61 34.66
CA ASP A 246 -2.53 22.52 33.33
C ASP A 246 -3.63 22.70 32.25
N LEU A 247 -3.21 22.70 30.99
CA LEU A 247 -4.07 22.84 29.83
C LEU A 247 -3.97 21.62 28.92
N ASP A 248 -5.12 21.22 28.36
CA ASP A 248 -5.20 20.25 27.28
C ASP A 248 -5.64 20.98 26.00
N PHE A 249 -5.06 20.61 24.86
CA PHE A 249 -5.36 21.16 23.54
C PHE A 249 -5.70 20.02 22.58
N ASP A 250 -6.80 20.18 21.85
CA ASP A 250 -7.18 19.29 20.76
C ASP A 250 -7.39 20.10 19.48
N TRP A 251 -6.85 19.67 18.35
CA TRP A 251 -7.12 20.31 17.06
C TRP A 251 -7.23 19.30 15.92
N ASN A 252 -7.99 19.68 14.90
CA ASN A 252 -8.06 18.90 13.67
C ASN A 252 -6.73 19.00 12.92
N THR A 253 -6.21 17.88 12.43
CA THR A 253 -4.90 17.77 11.77
C THR A 253 -5.02 17.25 10.33
N ARG A 254 -3.99 17.51 9.52
CA ARG A 254 -3.83 17.03 8.15
C ARG A 254 -2.65 16.08 8.10
N SER A 255 -2.83 14.95 7.41
CA SER A 255 -1.76 13.97 7.25
C SER A 255 -0.53 14.61 6.63
N GLY A 256 0.65 14.24 7.15
CA GLY A 256 1.92 14.75 6.65
C GLY A 256 2.16 16.24 6.93
N LYS A 257 1.55 16.83 7.96
CA LYS A 257 1.89 18.18 8.45
C LYS A 257 2.55 18.13 9.84
N LEU A 258 3.25 19.21 10.17
CA LEU A 258 3.72 19.49 11.53
C LEU A 258 2.96 20.69 12.11
N TYR A 259 2.95 20.80 13.43
CA TYR A 259 2.21 21.86 14.13
C TYR A 259 3.03 22.46 15.26
N ASP A 260 2.92 23.76 15.46
CA ASP A 260 3.39 24.43 16.67
C ASP A 260 2.20 24.87 17.52
N LEU A 261 2.27 24.63 18.83
CA LEU A 261 1.44 25.35 19.80
C LEU A 261 2.17 26.65 20.14
N GLU A 262 1.76 27.75 19.52
CA GLU A 262 2.37 29.05 19.76
C GLU A 262 1.59 29.84 20.81
N SER A 263 2.30 30.71 21.54
CA SER A 263 1.68 31.62 22.51
C SER A 263 2.14 33.06 22.36
N THR A 264 1.31 33.99 22.84
CA THR A 264 1.67 35.41 22.95
C THR A 264 1.03 36.06 24.18
N GLU A 265 1.62 37.12 24.72
CA GLU A 265 1.09 37.83 25.90
C GLU A 265 0.10 38.94 25.53
N SER A 266 0.04 39.34 24.25
CA SER A 266 -0.79 40.44 23.77
C SER A 266 -1.35 40.13 22.38
N LEU A 267 -2.64 40.39 22.17
CA LEU A 267 -3.24 40.40 20.82
C LEU A 267 -3.03 41.71 20.07
N THR A 268 -2.45 42.73 20.72
CA THR A 268 -2.04 43.98 20.07
C THR A 268 -0.57 43.84 19.68
N ASP A 269 -0.30 43.76 18.38
CA ASP A 269 1.04 43.49 17.80
C ASP A 269 1.69 42.20 18.33
N PRO A 270 1.05 41.03 18.12
CA PRO A 270 1.50 39.79 18.74
C PRO A 270 2.81 39.30 18.13
N SER A 271 3.80 38.99 18.98
CA SER A 271 4.89 38.07 18.63
C SER A 271 4.45 36.68 19.05
N TRP A 272 4.27 35.78 18.08
CA TRP A 272 3.92 34.39 18.31
C TRP A 272 5.18 33.54 18.21
N GLU A 273 5.48 32.80 19.28
CA GLU A 273 6.60 31.86 19.34
C GLU A 273 6.08 30.53 19.88
N PRO A 274 6.73 29.40 19.53
CA PRO A 274 6.41 28.10 20.13
C PRO A 274 6.37 28.20 21.66
N TYR A 275 5.34 27.62 22.25
CA TYR A 275 5.13 27.71 23.69
C TYR A 275 6.13 26.81 24.42
N ASP A 276 6.98 27.41 25.23
CA ASP A 276 7.81 26.71 26.21
C ASP A 276 7.11 26.76 27.57
N ASP A 277 6.72 25.60 28.07
CA ASP A 277 6.00 25.47 29.34
C ASP A 277 6.95 25.23 30.54
N GLY A 278 8.26 25.33 30.31
CA GLY A 278 9.34 25.08 31.27
C GLY A 278 9.71 23.61 31.42
N VAL A 279 8.99 22.70 30.75
CA VAL A 279 9.28 21.27 30.65
C VAL A 279 9.55 20.88 29.20
N SER A 280 8.78 21.41 28.27
CA SER A 280 8.91 21.14 26.84
C SER A 280 8.59 22.36 26.00
N VAL A 281 9.29 22.48 24.86
CA VAL A 281 8.94 23.43 23.80
C VAL A 281 7.97 22.71 22.85
N HIS A 282 6.75 23.24 22.74
CA HIS A 282 5.67 22.63 21.97
C HIS A 282 5.74 23.02 20.48
N ALA A 283 6.79 22.56 19.79
CA ALA A 283 7.06 22.79 18.38
C ALA A 283 7.16 21.49 17.57
N ASN A 284 6.98 21.58 16.24
CA ASN A 284 7.14 20.47 15.29
C ASN A 284 6.34 19.21 15.64
N ILE A 285 5.14 19.38 16.19
CA ILE A 285 4.27 18.29 16.63
C ILE A 285 3.72 17.59 15.39
N PRO A 286 4.03 16.30 15.15
CA PRO A 286 3.58 15.60 13.96
C PRO A 286 2.07 15.38 13.96
N ALA A 287 1.46 15.42 12.78
CA ALA A 287 0.07 15.01 12.58
C ALA A 287 -0.15 13.59 13.16
N SER A 288 -1.23 13.40 13.90
CA SER A 288 -1.52 12.11 14.54
C SER A 288 -1.84 10.99 13.55
N GLY A 289 -2.15 11.32 12.28
CA GLY A 289 -2.65 10.38 11.28
C GLY A 289 -4.15 10.04 11.42
N TRP A 290 -4.79 10.42 12.53
CA TRP A 290 -6.20 10.11 12.83
C TRP A 290 -7.14 11.31 12.67
N GLY A 291 -6.63 12.44 12.18
CA GLY A 291 -7.39 13.65 11.93
C GLY A 291 -7.57 14.56 13.16
N ILE A 292 -7.14 14.14 14.36
CA ILE A 292 -7.09 14.98 15.57
C ILE A 292 -5.75 14.82 16.28
N ASN A 293 -5.07 15.91 16.59
CA ASN A 293 -3.93 15.95 17.50
C ASN A 293 -4.39 16.35 18.91
N THR A 294 -3.75 15.77 19.92
CA THR A 294 -3.99 16.06 21.34
C THR A 294 -2.67 16.35 22.04
N LEU A 295 -2.59 17.47 22.74
CA LEU A 295 -1.56 17.76 23.73
C LEU A 295 -2.23 17.82 25.11
N SER A 296 -1.74 17.02 26.04
CA SER A 296 -2.29 16.97 27.40
C SER A 296 -1.30 17.46 28.43
N SER A 297 -1.80 18.05 29.52
CA SER A 297 -0.99 18.48 30.68
C SER A 297 0.08 19.53 30.34
N VAL A 298 -0.19 20.40 29.37
CA VAL A 298 0.65 21.54 29.02
C VAL A 298 0.65 22.53 30.20
N LYS A 299 1.83 22.84 30.75
CA LYS A 299 1.89 23.67 31.97
C LYS A 299 1.48 25.11 31.68
N ALA A 300 0.50 25.62 32.41
CA ALA A 300 0.12 27.04 32.32
C ALA A 300 1.08 27.91 33.14
N VAL A 301 2.26 28.20 32.60
CA VAL A 301 3.30 29.00 33.26
C VAL A 301 3.35 30.45 32.78
N GLY A 302 3.69 31.35 33.70
CA GLY A 302 3.93 32.77 33.41
C GLY A 302 2.68 33.65 33.43
N PRO A 303 2.68 34.79 32.73
CA PRO A 303 1.53 35.70 32.65
C PRO A 303 0.38 35.08 31.85
N ILE A 304 -0.75 35.80 31.80
CA ILE A 304 -1.86 35.43 30.91
C ILE A 304 -1.36 35.41 29.46
N ARG A 305 -1.65 34.32 28.75
CA ARG A 305 -1.26 34.09 27.36
C ARG A 305 -2.48 33.81 26.50
N PHE A 306 -2.33 34.10 25.22
CA PHE A 306 -3.19 33.64 24.14
C PHE A 306 -2.46 32.53 23.40
N PHE A 307 -3.21 31.53 22.93
CA PHE A 307 -2.66 30.36 22.23
C PHE A 307 -3.22 30.28 20.82
N ARG A 308 -2.43 29.73 19.90
CA ARG A 308 -2.88 29.30 18.58
C ARG A 308 -2.13 28.03 18.17
N ILE A 309 -2.71 27.31 17.21
CA ILE A 309 -1.99 26.28 16.47
C ILE A 309 -1.56 26.86 15.14
N LYS A 310 -0.30 26.64 14.77
CA LYS A 310 0.25 26.97 13.46
C LYS A 310 0.56 25.67 12.74
N GLU A 311 -0.10 25.45 11.60
CA GLU A 311 0.32 24.41 10.65
C GLU A 311 1.62 24.84 10.00
N LEU A 312 2.57 23.91 9.96
CA LEU A 312 3.84 24.05 9.26
C LEU A 312 3.80 23.21 7.99
N GLU A 313 4.48 23.70 6.96
CA GLU A 313 4.85 22.88 5.83
C GLU A 313 6.08 22.06 6.19
N TRP A 314 6.18 20.82 5.66
CA TRP A 314 7.45 20.12 5.66
C TRP A 314 8.42 20.90 4.78
N GLU A 315 9.35 21.60 5.41
CA GLU A 315 10.49 22.17 4.73
C GLU A 315 11.63 21.15 4.82
N ARG A 316 12.09 20.66 3.65
CA ARG A 316 13.38 19.97 3.61
C ARG A 316 14.45 21.04 3.84
N PRO A 317 15.18 21.02 4.97
CA PRO A 317 16.31 21.92 5.11
C PRO A 317 17.29 21.59 3.99
N MET A 318 17.64 22.58 3.17
CA MET A 318 18.65 22.47 2.12
C MET A 318 20.05 22.56 2.73
N ILE A 319 20.30 21.75 3.75
CA ILE A 319 21.54 21.69 4.51
C ILE A 319 22.00 20.24 4.48
N ASP A 320 23.23 20.03 4.02
CA ASP A 320 23.88 18.73 4.10
C ASP A 320 24.32 18.50 5.55
N ILE A 321 23.78 17.46 6.18
CA ILE A 321 24.14 17.07 7.56
C ILE A 321 25.52 16.40 7.65
N LEU A 322 26.00 15.84 6.54
CA LEU A 322 27.34 15.29 6.33
C LEU A 322 27.75 15.53 4.86
N THR A 323 29.04 15.74 4.62
CA THR A 323 29.60 15.92 3.27
C THR A 323 30.79 14.99 3.09
N GLY A 324 30.87 14.31 1.93
CA GLY A 324 31.96 13.41 1.55
C GLY A 324 31.90 13.09 0.06
N ASN A 325 32.76 12.18 -0.41
CA ASN A 325 32.80 11.84 -1.84
C ASN A 325 31.54 11.08 -2.28
N HIS A 326 31.28 9.92 -1.66
CA HIS A 326 30.13 9.06 -1.95
C HIS A 326 29.54 8.57 -0.63
N LEU A 327 28.42 9.19 -0.21
CA LEU A 327 27.71 8.85 1.03
C LEU A 327 26.30 8.37 0.68
N TYR A 328 25.91 7.21 1.21
CA TYR A 328 24.67 6.53 0.87
C TYR A 328 23.92 6.00 2.09
N ASN A 329 22.60 5.90 1.90
CA ASN A 329 21.63 5.17 2.72
C ASN A 329 21.87 5.27 4.25
N PRO A 330 21.72 6.47 4.84
CA PRO A 330 21.84 6.62 6.28
C PRO A 330 20.67 5.94 6.99
N HIS A 331 20.98 5.13 7.98
CA HIS A 331 20.03 4.54 8.91
C HIS A 331 20.22 5.11 10.31
N ILE A 332 19.18 5.77 10.83
CA ILE A 332 19.21 6.46 12.11
C ILE A 332 18.30 5.74 13.10
N ILE A 333 18.80 5.50 14.31
CA ILE A 333 17.95 5.12 15.45
C ILE A 333 18.02 6.20 16.53
N GLN A 334 16.92 6.32 17.28
CA GLN A 334 16.79 7.20 18.42
C GLN A 334 16.86 6.39 19.73
N GLU A 335 17.63 6.88 20.69
CA GLU A 335 17.79 6.33 22.03
C GLU A 335 17.60 7.42 23.09
N PRO A 336 16.33 7.69 23.47
CA PRO A 336 16.00 8.80 24.35
C PRO A 336 16.73 8.72 25.69
N GLY A 337 17.31 9.84 26.11
CA GLY A 337 18.00 9.98 27.40
C GLY A 337 19.47 9.58 27.42
N GLU A 338 20.02 9.07 26.31
CA GLU A 338 21.47 8.94 26.13
C GLU A 338 22.12 10.32 25.87
N GLU A 339 23.43 10.46 26.17
CA GLU A 339 24.17 11.72 25.92
C GLU A 339 24.09 12.15 24.45
N TYR A 340 24.16 11.18 23.55
CA TYR A 340 23.88 11.32 22.12
C TYR A 340 22.68 10.44 21.79
N GLU A 341 21.53 11.08 21.68
CA GLU A 341 20.23 10.43 21.47
C GLU A 341 20.15 9.76 20.10
N PHE A 342 20.76 10.32 19.06
CA PHE A 342 20.67 9.81 17.70
C PHE A 342 21.97 9.13 17.27
N LYS A 343 21.82 7.96 16.66
CA LYS A 343 22.93 7.14 16.15
C LYS A 343 22.65 6.80 14.69
N MET A 344 23.64 7.02 13.83
CA MET A 344 23.53 6.80 12.40
C MET A 344 24.58 5.80 11.94
N TRP A 345 24.19 4.92 11.02
CA TRP A 345 25.10 4.15 10.19
C TRP A 345 24.83 4.48 8.74
N PHE A 346 25.88 4.74 7.98
CA PHE A 346 25.82 5.10 6.57
C PHE A 346 26.99 4.44 5.86
N PHE A 347 26.99 4.39 4.53
CA PHE A 347 28.07 3.71 3.82
C PHE A 347 28.55 4.46 2.58
N GLY A 348 29.69 3.99 2.06
CA GLY A 348 30.27 4.45 0.80
C GLY A 348 31.79 4.57 0.88
N TRP A 349 32.39 5.37 -0.01
CA TRP A 349 33.77 5.85 0.13
C TRP A 349 33.81 7.34 0.48
N VAL A 350 34.31 7.65 1.67
CA VAL A 350 34.03 8.94 2.31
C VAL A 350 35.07 10.02 1.95
N HIS A 351 36.33 9.62 1.74
CA HIS A 351 37.46 10.54 1.55
C HIS A 351 38.15 10.42 0.19
N ALA A 352 38.37 9.19 -0.26
CA ALA A 352 39.03 8.87 -1.52
C ALA A 352 38.45 7.57 -2.06
N ASP A 353 38.60 7.35 -3.36
CA ASP A 353 38.10 6.15 -4.06
C ASP A 353 38.51 4.88 -3.32
N CYS A 354 37.52 4.03 -3.03
CA CYS A 354 37.69 2.78 -2.30
C CYS A 354 38.36 2.86 -0.91
N ASN A 355 38.19 3.95 -0.16
CA ASN A 355 38.64 4.08 1.24
C ASN A 355 40.07 3.53 1.51
N PRO A 356 41.14 4.14 0.94
CA PRO A 356 42.48 3.58 1.01
C PRO A 356 42.94 3.24 2.43
N GLY A 357 43.42 2.01 2.62
CA GLY A 357 43.85 1.48 3.92
C GLY A 357 42.84 0.54 4.58
N TYR A 358 41.64 0.42 4.02
CA TYR A 358 40.63 -0.57 4.41
C TYR A 358 40.43 -1.62 3.31
N SER A 359 39.84 -2.76 3.67
CA SER A 359 39.50 -3.82 2.71
C SER A 359 38.17 -3.53 2.03
N GLY A 360 38.07 -3.88 0.75
CA GLY A 360 36.95 -3.49 -0.10
C GLY A 360 37.00 -2.01 -0.49
N CYS A 361 35.96 -1.61 -1.20
CA CYS A 361 35.75 -0.27 -1.71
C CYS A 361 34.75 0.51 -0.85
N ASP A 362 33.50 0.07 -0.76
CA ASP A 362 32.50 0.66 0.15
C ASP A 362 32.57 0.05 1.55
N ALA A 363 32.43 0.92 2.56
CA ALA A 363 32.43 0.55 3.95
C ALA A 363 31.33 1.27 4.73
N ILE A 364 30.91 0.71 5.87
CA ILE A 364 29.90 1.31 6.75
C ILE A 364 30.60 2.10 7.84
N PHE A 365 30.15 3.33 8.04
CA PHE A 365 30.63 4.29 9.03
C PHE A 365 29.58 4.53 10.09
N HIS A 366 30.00 5.08 11.23
CA HIS A 366 29.12 5.38 12.35
C HIS A 366 29.22 6.85 12.74
N ALA A 367 28.07 7.49 12.93
CA ALA A 367 27.95 8.85 13.43
C ALA A 367 26.95 8.93 14.59
N ARG A 368 27.06 10.00 15.38
CA ARG A 368 26.16 10.30 16.50
C ARG A 368 25.77 11.77 16.53
N SER A 369 24.59 12.06 17.06
CA SER A 369 24.06 13.41 17.20
C SER A 369 23.15 13.51 18.43
N ASN A 370 22.98 14.71 18.95
CA ASN A 370 22.01 15.04 19.99
C ASN A 370 20.81 15.86 19.45
N ASP A 371 20.86 16.32 18.19
CA ASP A 371 19.89 17.27 17.63
C ASP A 371 19.49 17.01 16.17
N LEU A 372 20.01 15.93 15.55
CA LEU A 372 19.86 15.56 14.12
C LEU A 372 20.51 16.52 13.12
N ASP A 373 21.01 17.67 13.56
CA ASP A 373 21.61 18.70 12.71
C ASP A 373 23.14 18.64 12.76
N ASN A 374 23.71 18.41 13.95
CA ASN A 374 25.14 18.37 14.21
C ASN A 374 25.57 16.93 14.47
N TRP A 375 26.45 16.40 13.61
CA TRP A 375 26.90 15.01 13.66
C TRP A 375 28.40 14.92 13.94
N GLU A 376 28.76 13.98 14.81
CA GLU A 376 30.14 13.55 14.99
C GLU A 376 30.35 12.17 14.37
N VAL A 377 31.40 11.98 13.57
CA VAL A 377 31.71 10.71 12.91
C VAL A 377 32.87 10.01 13.60
N TRP A 378 32.77 8.68 13.76
CA TRP A 378 33.80 7.87 14.39
C TRP A 378 35.14 7.94 13.65
N THR A 379 36.25 8.09 14.39
CA THR A 379 37.62 8.22 13.85
C THR A 379 38.50 7.01 14.14
N GLY A 380 37.93 5.92 14.66
CA GLY A 380 38.68 4.74 15.10
C GLY A 380 39.20 4.84 16.53
N THR A 381 39.35 6.05 17.07
CA THR A 381 39.81 6.30 18.45
C THR A 381 39.03 7.38 19.19
N GLY A 382 38.13 8.08 18.50
CA GLY A 382 37.32 9.17 19.02
C GLY A 382 36.28 9.62 17.98
N TRP A 383 35.87 10.88 18.05
CA TRP A 383 34.80 11.42 17.22
C TRP A 383 35.25 12.71 16.55
N ASP A 384 34.97 12.86 15.26
CA ASP A 384 35.21 14.06 14.47
C ASP A 384 33.93 14.87 14.35
N ALA A 385 33.93 16.07 14.92
CA ALA A 385 32.85 17.05 14.79
C ALA A 385 33.13 18.12 13.71
N THR A 386 34.24 18.01 12.96
CA THR A 386 34.66 19.02 11.99
C THR A 386 34.23 18.74 10.56
N GLY A 387 33.76 17.53 10.27
CA GLY A 387 33.41 17.09 8.92
C GLY A 387 34.64 16.73 8.07
N ASN A 388 35.78 16.45 8.68
CA ASN A 388 37.01 16.11 7.96
C ASN A 388 37.05 14.61 7.64
N THR A 389 36.58 14.27 6.45
CA THR A 389 36.45 12.88 5.98
C THR A 389 37.74 12.06 6.03
N ALA A 390 38.91 12.71 5.99
CA ALA A 390 40.21 12.04 6.11
C ALA A 390 40.44 11.39 7.49
N LEU A 391 39.67 11.79 8.51
CA LEU A 391 39.76 11.26 9.87
C LEU A 391 38.82 10.09 10.12
N TRP A 392 37.83 9.87 9.25
CA TRP A 392 36.74 8.94 9.52
C TRP A 392 37.22 7.50 9.34
N ALA A 393 36.79 6.65 10.27
CA ALA A 393 37.10 5.23 10.24
C ALA A 393 35.80 4.41 10.11
N PRO A 394 35.76 3.42 9.21
CA PRO A 394 34.63 2.53 9.08
C PRO A 394 34.52 1.60 10.30
N VAL A 395 33.30 1.15 10.57
CA VAL A 395 32.96 0.16 11.61
C VAL A 395 32.69 -1.22 11.02
N ILE A 396 32.37 -1.30 9.72
CA ILE A 396 32.34 -2.53 8.92
C ILE A 396 33.02 -2.25 7.57
N VAL A 397 33.93 -3.13 7.17
CA VAL A 397 34.69 -3.11 5.91
C VAL A 397 34.56 -4.47 5.22
N GLY A 398 34.99 -4.61 3.97
CA GLY A 398 35.01 -5.91 3.30
C GLY A 398 35.90 -6.95 4.02
N ASP A 399 35.66 -8.22 3.74
CA ASP A 399 36.42 -9.38 4.22
C ASP A 399 37.02 -10.14 3.02
N SER A 400 37.91 -11.09 3.27
CA SER A 400 38.58 -11.90 2.24
C SER A 400 37.70 -12.99 1.60
N VAL A 401 36.41 -13.07 1.94
CA VAL A 401 35.48 -14.10 1.45
C VAL A 401 34.75 -13.62 0.19
N TYR A 402 34.50 -14.54 -0.74
CA TYR A 402 34.03 -14.25 -2.10
C TYR A 402 32.75 -13.39 -2.22
N PHE A 403 31.95 -13.30 -1.16
CA PHE A 403 30.70 -12.54 -1.11
C PHE A 403 30.77 -11.20 -0.33
N ASP A 404 31.94 -10.81 0.19
CA ASP A 404 32.12 -9.58 1.00
C ASP A 404 33.46 -8.88 0.70
N GLN A 405 34.06 -9.11 -0.46
CA GLN A 405 35.38 -8.56 -0.79
C GLN A 405 35.38 -7.11 -1.24
N ASP A 406 34.26 -6.62 -1.78
CA ASP A 406 34.25 -5.36 -2.50
C ASP A 406 33.37 -4.31 -1.82
N HIS A 407 32.06 -4.52 -1.69
CA HIS A 407 31.18 -3.53 -1.09
C HIS A 407 30.56 -4.06 0.21
N SER A 408 30.61 -3.30 1.30
CA SER A 408 29.77 -3.51 2.47
C SER A 408 28.91 -2.26 2.72
N GLY A 409 27.58 -2.39 2.66
CA GLY A 409 26.70 -1.23 2.63
C GLY A 409 25.26 -1.50 3.04
N ASP A 410 24.42 -0.49 2.81
CA ASP A 410 22.98 -0.48 3.13
C ASP A 410 22.65 -0.99 4.54
N PRO A 411 23.17 -0.35 5.59
CA PRO A 411 22.93 -0.79 6.95
C PRO A 411 21.46 -0.59 7.36
N SER A 412 20.86 -1.59 8.00
CA SER A 412 19.63 -1.45 8.77
C SER A 412 19.83 -1.98 10.18
N VAL A 413 19.63 -1.12 11.19
CA VAL A 413 20.04 -1.38 12.56
C VAL A 413 18.86 -1.37 13.52
N VAL A 414 18.77 -2.38 14.37
CA VAL A 414 17.80 -2.45 15.46
C VAL A 414 18.54 -2.67 16.77
N LYS A 415 18.21 -1.88 17.79
CA LYS A 415 18.68 -2.14 19.16
C LYS A 415 17.63 -2.95 19.92
N LYS A 416 18.03 -4.11 20.44
CA LYS A 416 17.18 -5.00 21.24
C LYS A 416 17.96 -5.53 22.43
N ASP A 417 17.37 -5.46 23.63
CA ASP A 417 17.96 -5.95 24.88
C ASP A 417 19.41 -5.45 25.11
N GLY A 418 19.67 -4.19 24.77
CA GLY A 418 20.98 -3.55 24.91
C GLY A 418 22.01 -3.92 23.84
N THR A 419 21.67 -4.77 22.88
CA THR A 419 22.54 -5.18 21.76
C THR A 419 22.05 -4.55 20.46
N TYR A 420 22.98 -4.08 19.63
CA TYR A 420 22.69 -3.63 18.26
C TYR A 420 22.79 -4.82 17.32
N TYR A 421 21.80 -4.94 16.44
CA TYR A 421 21.71 -5.93 15.39
C TYR A 421 21.65 -5.19 14.06
N MET A 422 22.48 -5.57 13.10
CA MET A 422 22.54 -4.96 11.78
C MET A 422 22.33 -6.02 10.71
N ALA A 423 21.36 -5.81 9.84
CA ALA A 423 21.37 -6.44 8.52
C ALA A 423 22.00 -5.45 7.53
N TYR A 424 22.85 -5.93 6.64
CA TYR A 424 23.55 -5.09 5.66
C TYR A 424 23.85 -5.91 4.41
N SER A 425 23.90 -5.27 3.24
CA SER A 425 24.27 -5.98 2.02
C SER A 425 25.77 -5.96 1.79
N THR A 426 26.26 -7.03 1.17
CA THR A 426 27.65 -7.13 0.74
C THR A 426 27.75 -7.61 -0.69
N THR A 427 28.75 -7.13 -1.40
CA THR A 427 29.12 -7.58 -2.74
C THR A 427 30.54 -8.12 -2.71
N GLY A 428 30.77 -9.20 -3.44
CA GLY A 428 32.12 -9.68 -3.69
C GLY A 428 32.31 -10.23 -5.10
N ASN A 429 33.57 -10.50 -5.41
CA ASN A 429 34.09 -10.91 -6.71
C ASN A 429 33.87 -12.40 -7.03
N ASP A 430 32.89 -13.01 -6.38
CA ASP A 430 32.53 -14.42 -6.48
C ASP A 430 33.73 -15.40 -6.52
N LEU A 431 33.62 -16.57 -7.14
CA LEU A 431 34.53 -17.69 -6.90
C LEU A 431 35.90 -17.50 -7.55
N ASP A 432 35.97 -16.77 -8.67
CA ASP A 432 37.24 -16.53 -9.34
C ASP A 432 38.04 -15.38 -8.71
N GLY A 433 37.37 -14.50 -7.96
CA GLY A 433 37.97 -13.42 -7.17
C GLY A 433 38.45 -12.24 -8.01
N TYR A 434 38.12 -12.19 -9.31
CA TYR A 434 38.42 -11.06 -10.18
C TYR A 434 37.34 -9.98 -10.06
N VAL A 435 37.78 -8.73 -10.06
CA VAL A 435 36.85 -7.60 -10.04
C VAL A 435 36.15 -7.49 -11.39
N TRP A 436 34.92 -7.00 -11.36
CA TRP A 436 34.13 -6.74 -12.56
C TRP A 436 34.92 -5.96 -13.61
N GLY A 437 34.89 -6.47 -14.84
CA GLY A 437 35.59 -5.89 -15.99
C GLY A 437 37.07 -6.28 -16.11
N ASP A 438 37.62 -7.11 -15.21
CA ASP A 438 38.92 -7.74 -15.45
C ASP A 438 38.79 -8.75 -16.61
N PRO A 439 39.73 -8.80 -17.57
CA PRO A 439 39.67 -9.77 -18.68
C PRO A 439 39.69 -11.25 -18.26
N ASN A 440 40.02 -11.55 -17.00
CA ASN A 440 40.00 -12.90 -16.43
C ASN A 440 38.78 -13.17 -15.55
N ASP A 441 37.88 -12.20 -15.41
CA ASP A 441 36.59 -12.38 -14.74
C ASP A 441 35.72 -13.33 -15.58
N THR A 442 35.22 -14.38 -14.95
CA THR A 442 34.52 -15.50 -15.55
C THR A 442 33.20 -15.81 -14.88
N ASP A 443 32.97 -15.30 -13.67
CA ASP A 443 31.68 -15.27 -13.00
C ASP A 443 31.18 -13.82 -12.87
N LYS A 444 30.07 -13.63 -12.16
CA LYS A 444 29.50 -12.30 -11.90
C LYS A 444 29.84 -11.88 -10.49
N MET A 445 29.70 -10.60 -10.19
CA MET A 445 29.63 -10.17 -8.79
C MET A 445 28.44 -10.82 -8.08
N ILE A 446 28.69 -11.33 -6.88
CA ILE A 446 27.65 -11.88 -6.02
C ILE A 446 27.26 -10.87 -4.95
N SER A 447 25.96 -10.74 -4.71
CA SER A 447 25.44 -9.83 -3.71
C SER A 447 24.45 -10.49 -2.77
N VAL A 448 24.68 -10.26 -1.49
CA VAL A 448 24.08 -11.02 -0.40
C VAL A 448 23.71 -10.11 0.76
N VAL A 449 22.86 -10.61 1.65
CA VAL A 449 22.61 -9.95 2.94
C VAL A 449 23.38 -10.69 4.03
N ARG A 450 24.17 -9.94 4.80
CA ARG A 450 24.86 -10.40 6.00
C ARG A 450 24.21 -9.80 7.25
N PHE A 451 24.57 -10.38 8.38
CA PHE A 451 24.11 -9.94 9.70
C PHE A 451 25.30 -9.65 10.60
N ALA A 452 25.19 -8.68 11.50
CA ALA A 452 26.20 -8.39 12.51
C ALA A 452 25.57 -7.98 13.84
N THR A 453 26.30 -8.19 14.94
CA THR A 453 25.91 -7.73 16.27
C THR A 453 26.99 -6.87 16.89
N SER A 454 26.60 -5.86 17.66
CA SER A 454 27.51 -5.01 18.42
C SER A 454 26.96 -4.68 19.81
N PRO A 455 27.80 -4.64 20.86
CA PRO A 455 27.38 -4.15 22.16
C PRO A 455 27.31 -2.61 22.23
N ASN A 456 27.95 -1.89 21.31
CA ASN A 456 28.13 -0.44 21.39
C ASN A 456 27.89 0.33 20.08
N GLY A 457 27.59 -0.38 18.98
CA GLY A 457 27.38 0.22 17.66
C GLY A 457 28.66 0.50 16.87
N ILE A 458 29.83 0.21 17.45
CA ILE A 458 31.17 0.44 16.87
C ILE A 458 31.88 -0.88 16.63
N ASP A 459 31.93 -1.75 17.64
CA ASP A 459 32.63 -3.02 17.57
C ASP A 459 31.66 -4.11 17.09
N TRP A 460 31.72 -4.44 15.81
CA TRP A 460 30.80 -5.38 15.17
C TRP A 460 31.40 -6.79 15.05
N THR A 461 30.59 -7.79 15.38
CA THR A 461 30.84 -9.20 15.04
C THR A 461 29.93 -9.59 13.89
N LYS A 462 30.50 -9.92 12.73
CA LYS A 462 29.78 -10.37 11.54
C LYS A 462 29.36 -11.83 11.64
N SER A 463 28.24 -12.20 11.01
CA SER A 463 27.83 -13.59 10.78
C SER A 463 28.90 -14.30 9.95
N THR A 464 29.16 -15.58 10.15
CA THR A 464 30.22 -16.28 9.38
C THR A 464 29.84 -16.53 7.92
N LEU A 465 28.53 -16.62 7.65
CA LEU A 465 27.94 -16.80 6.32
C LEU A 465 26.92 -15.69 6.04
N PRO A 466 26.56 -15.44 4.78
CA PRO A 466 25.39 -14.65 4.45
C PRO A 466 24.14 -15.24 5.10
N VAL A 467 23.24 -14.38 5.56
CA VAL A 467 21.95 -14.83 6.11
C VAL A 467 20.89 -14.96 5.02
N LEU A 468 21.00 -14.18 3.95
CA LEU A 468 20.22 -14.36 2.73
C LEU A 468 21.15 -14.28 1.52
N MET A 469 21.01 -15.25 0.63
CA MET A 469 21.75 -15.38 -0.62
C MET A 469 21.01 -16.42 -1.47
N ASN A 470 21.00 -16.25 -2.79
CA ASN A 470 20.67 -17.36 -3.68
C ASN A 470 21.94 -18.17 -3.99
N ASP A 471 21.98 -19.42 -3.57
CA ASP A 471 23.14 -20.31 -3.80
C ASP A 471 23.37 -20.60 -5.27
N ASP A 472 22.33 -20.52 -6.10
CA ASP A 472 22.43 -20.73 -7.54
C ASP A 472 23.18 -19.58 -8.24
N GLU A 473 23.52 -18.49 -7.55
CA GLU A 473 24.34 -17.41 -8.14
C GLU A 473 25.83 -17.70 -8.13
N ILE A 474 26.28 -18.62 -7.28
CA ILE A 474 27.70 -18.84 -7.01
C ILE A 474 28.39 -19.42 -8.25
N GLY A 475 29.35 -18.68 -8.79
CA GLY A 475 30.13 -19.06 -9.96
C GLY A 475 29.34 -19.03 -11.27
N GLU A 476 28.16 -18.38 -11.28
CA GLU A 476 27.41 -18.20 -12.52
C GLU A 476 28.14 -17.20 -13.42
N PRO A 477 28.32 -17.51 -14.72
CA PRO A 477 29.01 -16.63 -15.63
C PRO A 477 28.28 -15.29 -15.76
N GLU A 478 29.05 -14.22 -15.87
CA GLU A 478 28.47 -12.93 -16.23
C GLU A 478 27.77 -13.06 -17.59
N VAL A 479 26.45 -12.85 -17.60
CA VAL A 479 25.74 -12.63 -18.85
C VAL A 479 26.14 -11.25 -19.32
N THR A 480 27.05 -11.22 -20.29
CA THR A 480 27.61 -9.98 -20.84
C THR A 480 26.45 -9.09 -21.28
N TYR A 481 26.19 -8.02 -20.54
CA TYR A 481 25.48 -6.87 -21.08
C TYR A 481 26.31 -6.43 -22.28
N LEU A 482 25.74 -6.52 -23.49
CA LEU A 482 26.35 -5.93 -24.68
C LEU A 482 26.25 -4.40 -24.58
N ASP A 483 26.87 -3.81 -23.57
CA ASP A 483 27.23 -2.39 -23.55
C ASP A 483 28.55 -2.25 -24.34
N ASP A 484 28.52 -2.62 -25.63
CA ASP A 484 29.45 -2.04 -26.59
C ASP A 484 28.83 -0.73 -27.06
N PRO A 485 29.35 0.44 -26.61
CA PRO A 485 28.81 1.75 -26.99
C PRO A 485 28.94 2.05 -28.49
N GLU A 486 29.59 1.19 -29.29
CA GLU A 486 29.65 1.29 -30.75
C GLU A 486 28.57 0.47 -31.49
N THR A 487 27.82 -0.40 -30.80
CA THR A 487 26.67 -1.10 -31.39
C THR A 487 25.35 -0.40 -31.01
N PRO A 488 24.54 0.04 -32.00
CA PRO A 488 23.24 0.63 -31.72
C PRO A 488 22.37 -0.34 -30.92
N GLU A 489 21.80 0.16 -29.82
CA GLU A 489 20.81 -0.49 -28.96
C GLU A 489 19.75 -1.22 -29.79
N ASP A 490 19.94 -2.52 -29.97
CA ASP A 490 18.84 -3.43 -30.23
C ASP A 490 18.42 -3.97 -28.87
N GLU A 491 17.48 -3.26 -28.20
CA GLU A 491 16.89 -3.65 -26.91
C GLU A 491 16.32 -5.10 -26.93
N SER A 492 16.23 -5.73 -28.11
CA SER A 492 15.80 -7.12 -28.29
C SER A 492 16.85 -8.19 -27.94
N THR A 493 18.08 -7.82 -27.59
CA THR A 493 19.15 -8.78 -27.21
C THR A 493 19.64 -8.69 -25.76
N ILE A 494 19.00 -7.88 -24.91
CA ILE A 494 19.29 -7.92 -23.46
C ILE A 494 18.79 -9.28 -22.93
N VAL A 495 19.70 -10.22 -22.78
CA VAL A 495 19.43 -11.47 -22.06
C VAL A 495 19.42 -11.11 -20.58
N ILE A 496 18.25 -10.71 -20.08
CA ILE A 496 18.04 -10.55 -18.64
C ILE A 496 18.26 -11.93 -18.02
N PRO A 497 19.13 -12.05 -17.00
CA PRO A 497 19.39 -13.32 -16.37
C PRO A 497 18.08 -14.00 -15.91
N ASP A 498 17.91 -15.27 -16.25
CA ASP A 498 16.77 -16.09 -15.88
C ASP A 498 16.86 -16.60 -14.43
N TYR A 499 17.61 -15.89 -13.57
CA TYR A 499 17.86 -16.25 -12.19
C TYR A 499 17.28 -15.21 -11.22
N THR A 500 16.95 -15.69 -10.02
CA THR A 500 16.58 -14.87 -8.85
C THR A 500 17.84 -14.55 -8.06
N GLY A 501 18.12 -13.33 -7.62
CA GLY A 501 19.41 -13.06 -6.98
C GLY A 501 19.71 -11.62 -6.65
N GLN A 502 20.99 -11.29 -6.46
CA GLN A 502 21.46 -9.94 -6.13
C GLN A 502 20.73 -9.34 -4.94
N PHE A 503 20.88 -9.96 -3.76
CA PHE A 503 20.12 -9.55 -2.58
C PHE A 503 20.77 -8.31 -1.95
N HIS A 504 20.03 -7.20 -1.86
CA HIS A 504 20.53 -5.89 -1.44
C HIS A 504 19.57 -5.12 -0.53
N ARG A 505 20.05 -4.01 0.05
CA ARG A 505 19.24 -2.99 0.74
C ARG A 505 18.27 -3.56 1.79
N PRO A 506 18.78 -4.35 2.74
CA PRO A 506 17.93 -4.94 3.76
C PRO A 506 17.30 -3.88 4.67
N THR A 507 16.05 -4.10 5.06
CA THR A 507 15.36 -3.41 6.15
C THR A 507 15.03 -4.43 7.23
N LEU A 508 15.64 -4.26 8.39
CA LEU A 508 15.52 -5.15 9.55
C LEU A 508 14.47 -4.62 10.54
N MET A 509 13.61 -5.51 11.01
CA MET A 509 12.66 -5.23 12.08
C MET A 509 12.66 -6.36 13.11
N TRP A 510 12.54 -6.01 14.39
CA TRP A 510 12.06 -6.94 15.41
C TRP A 510 10.55 -6.75 15.55
N ASP A 511 9.76 -7.76 15.20
CA ASP A 511 8.30 -7.70 15.25
C ASP A 511 7.76 -8.86 16.08
N VAL A 512 6.90 -8.54 17.05
CA VAL A 512 6.31 -9.45 18.03
C VAL A 512 7.36 -10.30 18.78
N ASP A 513 7.78 -11.41 18.21
CA ASP A 513 8.65 -12.44 18.80
C ASP A 513 9.76 -12.96 17.87
N HIS A 514 9.93 -12.39 16.68
CA HIS A 514 10.95 -12.82 15.70
C HIS A 514 11.52 -11.65 14.90
N TRP A 515 12.60 -11.91 14.15
CA TRP A 515 13.13 -10.92 13.21
C TRP A 515 12.44 -11.04 11.87
N ARG A 516 12.25 -9.91 11.20
CA ARG A 516 11.79 -9.82 9.83
C ARG A 516 12.75 -8.97 9.03
N ILE A 517 12.93 -9.34 7.78
CA ILE A 517 13.77 -8.62 6.85
C ILE A 517 13.09 -8.49 5.50
N TRP A 518 13.09 -7.28 4.97
CA TRP A 518 12.72 -6.99 3.59
C TRP A 518 13.98 -6.60 2.84
N PHE A 519 14.12 -7.00 1.58
CA PHE A 519 15.34 -6.77 0.82
C PHE A 519 15.02 -6.69 -0.67
N ASP A 520 15.82 -5.93 -1.41
CA ASP A 520 15.75 -5.90 -2.87
C ASP A 520 16.38 -7.18 -3.42
N TYR A 521 15.79 -7.74 -4.47
CA TYR A 521 16.40 -8.79 -5.27
C TYR A 521 16.03 -8.63 -6.74
N TRP A 522 16.82 -9.20 -7.64
CA TRP A 522 16.52 -9.31 -9.05
C TRP A 522 15.69 -10.58 -9.31
N ALA A 523 14.48 -10.43 -9.82
CA ALA A 523 13.64 -11.53 -10.28
C ALA A 523 13.77 -11.73 -11.80
N PRO A 524 13.59 -12.96 -12.31
CA PRO A 524 13.62 -13.24 -13.74
C PRO A 524 12.67 -12.35 -14.55
N SER A 525 13.04 -12.11 -15.80
CA SER A 525 12.24 -11.33 -16.76
C SER A 525 10.79 -11.85 -16.86
N PRO A 526 9.79 -10.97 -16.97
CA PRO A 526 9.90 -9.51 -17.15
C PRO A 526 9.91 -8.71 -15.83
N ILE A 527 10.11 -9.35 -14.68
CA ILE A 527 9.86 -8.73 -13.37
C ILE A 527 10.99 -7.75 -12.99
N GLY A 528 12.25 -8.19 -12.99
CA GLY A 528 13.39 -7.36 -12.59
C GLY A 528 13.43 -7.08 -11.08
N THR A 529 13.84 -5.87 -10.69
CA THR A 529 13.96 -5.48 -9.27
C THR A 529 12.66 -5.68 -8.51
N SER A 530 12.72 -6.47 -7.45
CA SER A 530 11.61 -6.97 -6.66
C SER A 530 11.91 -6.87 -5.17
N LEU A 531 10.85 -6.84 -4.35
CA LEU A 531 10.98 -6.85 -2.89
C LEU A 531 10.79 -8.27 -2.35
N GLY A 532 11.81 -8.76 -1.64
CA GLY A 532 11.80 -10.01 -0.90
C GLY A 532 11.43 -9.81 0.56
N HIS A 533 11.02 -10.90 1.21
CA HIS A 533 10.70 -10.95 2.64
C HIS A 533 11.20 -12.27 3.22
N ALA A 534 11.85 -12.22 4.38
CA ALA A 534 12.24 -13.40 5.16
C ALA A 534 12.02 -13.17 6.67
N GLU A 535 11.85 -14.26 7.40
CA GLU A 535 11.56 -14.25 8.85
C GLU A 535 12.52 -15.17 9.59
N CYS A 536 13.13 -14.70 10.68
CA CYS A 536 14.07 -15.49 11.45
C CYS A 536 13.44 -16.09 12.71
N TYR A 537 13.31 -17.42 12.73
CA TYR A 537 12.85 -18.17 13.90
C TYR A 537 14.03 -18.76 14.69
N GLY A 538 14.85 -17.90 15.29
CA GLY A 538 16.03 -18.32 16.05
C GLY A 538 17.09 -17.23 16.20
N ASP A 539 18.36 -17.66 16.27
CA ASP A 539 19.51 -16.76 16.25
C ASP A 539 19.67 -16.12 14.86
N PRO A 540 19.56 -14.78 14.72
CA PRO A 540 19.65 -14.09 13.43
C PRO A 540 21.05 -14.20 12.79
N MET A 541 22.08 -14.59 13.54
CA MET A 541 23.43 -14.79 13.00
C MET A 541 23.58 -16.11 12.24
N VAL A 542 22.55 -16.96 12.22
CA VAL A 542 22.57 -18.30 11.63
C VAL A 542 21.63 -18.37 10.43
N ARG A 543 22.20 -18.55 9.23
CA ARG A 543 21.48 -18.60 7.94
C ARG A 543 20.26 -19.52 7.94
N SER A 544 20.36 -20.72 8.51
CA SER A 544 19.27 -21.71 8.48
C SER A 544 18.04 -21.35 9.32
N ASN A 545 18.09 -20.25 10.08
CA ASN A 545 16.96 -19.77 10.86
C ASN A 545 16.07 -18.78 10.07
N TRP A 546 16.54 -18.29 8.91
CA TRP A 546 15.89 -17.32 8.04
C TRP A 546 15.04 -17.95 6.93
#